data_AF-E9H0P8-F1
#
_entry.id   AF-E9H0P8-F1
#
_cell.length_a   1.000
_cell.length_b   1.000
_cell.length_c   1.000
_cell.angle_alpha   90.00
_cell.angle_beta   90.00
_cell.angle_gamma   90.00
#
_symmetry.space_group_name_H-M   'P 1'
#
loop_
_entity.id
_entity.type
_entity.pdbx_description
1 polymer ?
#
loop_
_entity_poly.entity_id
_entity_poly.type
_entity_poly.pdbx_seq_one_letter_code
_entity_poly.pdbx_strand_id
1 'polypeptide(L)'
;MSLLFLSNEVLICDIFSLDTISISDLQSLMVSCRPLYNIIRESDELWRLKFIQRWGNFLSQTPNSYENVWFEWTTMRLKKAKEVQKAVQNMSSVAYPLGQSPLIVINELIAGSYPIPEYVQNELEEIIYDKKM
;
A
#
# COMPACT_ATOMS: atom_id res chain seq x y z
N MET A 1 21.29 -14.61 -20.62
CA MET A 1 19.84 -14.79 -20.83
C MET A 1 19.16 -13.51 -20.36
N SER A 2 18.43 -12.81 -21.23
CA SER A 2 17.69 -11.60 -20.85
C SER A 2 16.29 -11.96 -20.35
N LEU A 3 15.83 -11.30 -19.29
CA LEU A 3 14.46 -11.44 -18.78
C LEU A 3 13.40 -11.13 -19.86
N LEU A 4 13.75 -10.26 -20.82
CA LEU A 4 12.88 -9.83 -21.92
C LEU A 4 12.64 -10.89 -23.01
N PHE A 5 13.29 -12.06 -22.92
CA PHE A 5 12.97 -13.19 -23.80
C PHE A 5 11.75 -13.99 -23.34
N LEU A 6 11.29 -13.77 -22.10
CA LEU A 6 10.09 -14.39 -21.57
C LEU A 6 8.85 -13.65 -22.11
N SER A 7 7.73 -14.37 -22.24
CA SER A 7 6.46 -13.73 -22.59
C SER A 7 5.99 -12.81 -21.47
N ASN A 8 5.26 -11.76 -21.84
CA ASN A 8 4.69 -10.83 -20.85
C ASN A 8 3.79 -11.56 -19.84
N GLU A 9 3.09 -12.60 -20.29
CA GLU A 9 2.25 -13.45 -19.44
C GLU A 9 3.06 -14.15 -18.35
N VAL A 10 4.17 -14.81 -18.71
CA VAL A 10 5.06 -15.47 -17.73
C VAL A 10 5.66 -14.44 -16.78
N LEU A 11 6.06 -13.28 -17.28
CA LEU A 11 6.58 -12.20 -16.44
C LEU A 11 5.54 -11.73 -15.43
N ILE A 12 4.31 -11.50 -15.86
CA ILE A 12 3.23 -10.98 -15.00
C ILE A 12 2.75 -12.06 -14.02
N CYS A 13 2.30 -13.21 -14.53
CA CYS A 13 1.61 -14.23 -13.74
C CYS A 13 2.55 -15.05 -12.86
N ASP A 14 3.75 -15.38 -13.34
CA ASP A 14 4.62 -16.35 -12.66
C ASP A 14 5.79 -15.72 -11.92
N ILE A 15 6.22 -14.52 -12.31
CA ILE A 15 7.40 -13.87 -11.74
C ILE A 15 7.02 -12.65 -10.90
N PHE A 16 6.41 -11.64 -11.52
CA PHE A 16 6.10 -10.38 -10.85
C PHE A 16 4.98 -10.52 -9.82
N SER A 17 4.06 -11.47 -10.00
CA SER A 17 2.98 -11.72 -9.05
C SER A 17 3.43 -12.44 -7.78
N LEU A 18 4.62 -13.04 -7.73
CA LEU A 18 5.11 -13.76 -6.56
C LEU A 18 5.17 -12.88 -5.31
N ASP A 19 4.73 -13.40 -4.16
CA ASP A 19 4.70 -12.67 -2.88
C ASP A 19 6.08 -12.17 -2.44
N THR A 20 7.14 -12.86 -2.85
CA THR A 20 8.54 -12.48 -2.58
C THR A 20 8.96 -11.21 -3.32
N ILE A 21 8.29 -10.87 -4.43
CA ILE A 21 8.53 -9.64 -5.18
C ILE A 21 7.62 -8.55 -4.61
N SER A 22 8.23 -7.57 -3.93
CA SER A 22 7.49 -6.48 -3.32
C SER A 22 7.08 -5.42 -4.36
N ILE A 23 6.12 -4.57 -3.99
CA ILE A 23 5.76 -3.41 -4.81
C ILE A 23 6.97 -2.47 -5.04
N SER A 24 7.88 -2.37 -4.06
CA SER A 24 9.10 -1.57 -4.21
C SER A 24 10.04 -2.15 -5.27
N ASP A 25 10.14 -3.47 -5.37
CA ASP A 25 10.94 -4.14 -6.38
C ASP A 25 10.36 -3.89 -7.77
N LEU A 26 9.04 -3.99 -7.92
CA LEU A 26 8.35 -3.66 -9.17
C LEU A 26 8.59 -2.20 -9.59
N GLN A 27 8.50 -1.26 -8.65
CA GLN A 27 8.80 0.16 -8.92
C GLN A 27 10.27 0.36 -9.35
N SER A 28 11.19 -0.39 -8.76
CA SER A 28 12.62 -0.38 -9.13
C SER A 28 12.84 -0.98 -10.53
N LEU A 29 12.12 -2.05 -10.89
CA LEU A 29 12.15 -2.63 -12.22
C LEU A 29 11.55 -1.68 -13.27
N MET A 30 10.48 -0.96 -12.95
CA MET A 30 9.87 0.03 -13.84
C MET A 30 10.86 1.15 -14.23
N VAL A 31 11.78 1.54 -13.35
CA VAL A 31 12.78 2.57 -13.68
C VAL A 31 14.00 2.00 -14.41
N SER A 32 14.14 0.67 -14.49
CA SER A 32 15.32 0.05 -15.10
C SER A 32 15.33 0.10 -16.63
N CYS A 33 14.18 -0.12 -17.29
CA CYS A 33 14.06 0.00 -18.74
C CYS A 33 12.60 0.19 -19.21
N ARG A 34 12.44 0.78 -20.40
CA ARG A 34 11.12 1.08 -20.99
C ARG A 34 10.24 -0.16 -21.23
N PRO A 35 10.76 -1.32 -21.69
CA PRO A 35 9.95 -2.53 -21.81
C PRO A 35 9.34 -2.97 -20.47
N LEU A 36 10.15 -3.03 -19.40
CA LEU A 36 9.68 -3.42 -18.08
C LEU A 36 8.70 -2.39 -17.50
N TYR A 37 8.95 -1.11 -17.74
CA TYR A 37 7.99 -0.06 -17.41
C TYR A 37 6.61 -0.35 -18.01
N ASN A 38 6.54 -0.60 -19.32
CA ASN A 38 5.27 -0.85 -20.00
C ASN A 38 4.61 -2.15 -19.50
N ILE A 39 5.37 -3.24 -19.37
CA ILE A 39 4.83 -4.54 -18.92
C ILE A 39 4.24 -4.43 -17.51
N ILE A 40 4.97 -3.79 -16.59
CA ILE A 40 4.55 -3.69 -15.18
C ILE A 40 3.45 -2.63 -15.02
N ARG A 41 3.60 -1.44 -15.62
CA ARG A 41 2.64 -0.34 -15.45
C ARG A 41 1.27 -0.67 -16.02
N GLU A 42 1.23 -1.25 -17.21
CA GLU A 42 -0.03 -1.48 -17.95
C GLU A 42 -0.76 -2.75 -17.46
N SER A 43 -0.15 -3.55 -16.58
CA SER A 43 -0.78 -4.75 -16.04
C SER A 43 -1.63 -4.43 -14.81
N ASP A 44 -2.89 -4.06 -15.04
CA ASP A 44 -3.83 -3.77 -13.95
C ASP A 44 -4.07 -4.99 -13.04
N GLU A 45 -4.09 -6.20 -13.62
CA GLU A 45 -4.20 -7.46 -12.88
C GLU A 45 -3.04 -7.69 -11.90
N LEU A 46 -1.80 -7.40 -12.32
CA LEU A 46 -0.64 -7.47 -11.43
C LEU A 46 -0.81 -6.55 -10.22
N TRP A 47 -1.29 -5.33 -10.45
CA TRP A 47 -1.51 -4.36 -9.38
C TRP A 47 -2.66 -4.75 -8.47
N ARG A 48 -3.71 -5.37 -9.00
CA ARG A 48 -4.79 -5.97 -8.20
C ARG A 48 -4.25 -7.03 -7.26
N LEU A 49 -3.48 -7.99 -7.79
CA LEU A 49 -2.89 -9.07 -7.00
C LEU A 49 -1.96 -8.50 -5.92
N LYS A 50 -1.07 -7.57 -6.28
CA LYS A 50 -0.16 -6.92 -5.32
C LYS A 50 -0.89 -6.12 -4.26
N PHE A 51 -2.00 -5.48 -4.62
CA PHE A 51 -2.84 -4.77 -3.66
C PHE A 51 -3.49 -5.75 -2.67
N ILE A 52 -4.09 -6.83 -3.16
CA ILE A 52 -4.76 -7.84 -2.32
C ILE A 52 -3.74 -8.53 -1.40
N GLN A 53 -2.56 -8.91 -1.91
CA GLN A 53 -1.49 -9.52 -1.12
C GLN A 53 -1.11 -8.65 0.08
N ARG A 54 -1.07 -7.32 -0.09
CA ARG A 54 -0.61 -6.39 0.95
C ARG A 54 -1.74 -5.82 1.82
N TRP A 55 -2.92 -5.64 1.26
CA TRP A 55 -4.05 -4.93 1.90
C TRP A 55 -5.39 -5.64 1.69
N GLY A 56 -5.40 -6.97 1.51
CA GLY A 56 -6.65 -7.74 1.33
C GLY A 56 -7.68 -7.49 2.44
N ASN A 57 -7.21 -7.31 3.68
CA ASN A 57 -8.06 -6.97 4.83
C ASN A 57 -8.76 -5.60 4.72
N PHE A 58 -8.24 -4.70 3.88
CA PHE A 58 -8.88 -3.40 3.64
C PHE A 58 -10.08 -3.53 2.71
N LEU A 59 -10.05 -4.48 1.77
CA LEU A 59 -11.13 -4.66 0.80
C LEU A 59 -12.42 -5.16 1.43
N SER A 60 -12.35 -5.90 2.53
CA SER A 60 -13.54 -6.31 3.29
C SER A 60 -14.26 -5.14 3.97
N GLN A 61 -13.60 -3.99 4.12
CA GLN A 61 -14.12 -2.80 4.79
C GLN A 61 -14.60 -1.72 3.83
N THR A 62 -14.23 -1.79 2.54
CA THR A 62 -14.64 -0.80 1.54
C THR A 62 -15.73 -1.34 0.61
N PRO A 63 -16.87 -0.62 0.45
CA PRO A 63 -17.92 -1.05 -0.46
C PRO A 63 -17.41 -1.00 -1.91
N ASN A 64 -17.56 -2.14 -2.59
CA ASN A 64 -17.40 -2.41 -4.02
C ASN A 64 -17.30 -1.16 -4.92
N SER A 65 -16.08 -0.76 -5.27
CA SER A 65 -15.80 0.05 -6.45
C SER A 65 -15.13 -0.86 -7.48
N TYR A 66 -15.93 -1.38 -8.41
CA TYR A 66 -15.47 -2.26 -9.49
C TYR A 66 -14.82 -1.49 -10.66
N GLU A 67 -14.59 -0.19 -10.53
CA GLU A 67 -13.96 0.68 -11.54
C GLU A 67 -12.59 1.22 -11.11
N ASN A 68 -11.89 0.51 -10.21
CA ASN A 68 -10.60 1.00 -9.73
C ASN A 68 -9.47 0.63 -10.70
N VAL A 69 -8.74 1.64 -11.18
CA VAL A 69 -7.40 1.46 -11.76
C VAL A 69 -6.45 1.08 -10.64
N TRP A 70 -6.11 -0.21 -10.53
CA TRP A 70 -5.41 -0.77 -9.36
C TRP A 70 -4.01 -0.21 -9.18
N PHE A 71 -3.34 0.16 -10.29
CA PHE A 71 -2.06 0.85 -10.24
C PHE A 71 -2.16 2.18 -9.49
N GLU A 72 -3.14 3.01 -9.83
CA GLU A 72 -3.34 4.32 -9.22
C GLU A 72 -3.72 4.19 -7.76
N TRP A 73 -4.63 3.27 -7.45
CA TRP A 73 -5.02 2.95 -6.08
C TRP A 73 -3.86 2.49 -5.22
N THR A 74 -3.04 1.56 -5.73
CA THR A 74 -1.83 1.09 -5.07
C THR A 74 -0.87 2.25 -4.80
N THR A 75 -0.66 3.10 -5.81
CA THR A 75 0.24 4.26 -5.72
C THR A 75 -0.26 5.28 -4.70
N MET A 76 -1.56 5.60 -4.71
CA MET A 76 -2.18 6.51 -3.75
C MET A 76 -2.07 5.99 -2.32
N ARG A 77 -2.34 4.70 -2.11
CA ARG A 77 -2.26 4.09 -0.79
C ARG A 77 -0.83 4.08 -0.26
N LEU A 78 0.16 3.79 -1.10
CA LEU A 78 1.59 3.91 -0.73
C LEU A 78 1.97 5.34 -0.34
N LYS A 79 1.49 6.33 -1.10
CA LYS A 79 1.73 7.75 -0.77
C LYS A 79 1.13 8.10 0.60
N LYS A 80 -0.10 7.68 0.85
CA LYS A 80 -0.77 7.88 2.14
C LYS A 80 -0.06 7.17 3.29
N ALA A 81 0.37 5.92 3.10
CA ALA A 81 1.15 5.20 4.09
C ALA A 81 2.46 5.93 4.45
N LYS A 82 3.17 6.49 3.45
CA LYS A 82 4.38 7.29 3.68
C LYS A 82 4.08 8.59 4.44
N GLU A 83 2.98 9.28 4.11
CA GLU A 83 2.52 10.48 4.83
C GLU A 83 2.23 10.18 6.30
N VAL A 84 1.47 9.10 6.57
CA VAL A 84 1.15 8.66 7.93
C VAL A 84 2.43 8.26 8.68
N GLN A 85 3.31 7.47 8.05
CA GLN A 85 4.58 7.07 8.66
C GLN A 85 5.39 8.29 9.09
N LYS A 86 5.52 9.30 8.21
CA LYS A 86 6.23 10.54 8.52
C LYS A 86 5.57 11.31 9.67
N ALA A 87 4.25 11.43 9.67
CA ALA A 87 3.51 12.11 10.73
C ALA A 87 3.71 11.41 12.09
N VAL A 88 3.58 10.08 12.12
CA VAL A 88 3.76 9.29 13.34
C VAL A 88 5.21 9.33 13.83
N GLN A 89 6.21 9.27 12.94
CA GLN A 89 7.62 9.44 13.32
C GLN A 89 7.87 10.81 13.97
N ASN A 90 7.33 11.88 13.37
CA ASN A 90 7.46 13.23 13.93
C ASN A 90 6.80 13.32 15.31
N MET A 91 5.57 12.82 15.47
CA MET A 91 4.87 12.82 16.76
C MET A 91 5.57 11.94 17.81
N SER A 92 6.05 10.77 17.41
CA SER A 92 6.78 9.85 18.29
C SER A 92 8.09 10.46 18.79
N SER A 93 8.81 11.23 17.96
CA SER A 93 10.03 11.91 18.41
C SER A 93 9.77 12.95 19.51
N VAL A 94 8.57 13.53 19.54
CA VAL A 94 8.14 14.47 20.58
C VAL A 94 7.64 13.73 21.83
N ALA A 95 6.88 12.64 21.65
CA ALA A 95 6.24 11.89 22.74
C ALA A 95 7.17 10.89 23.43
N TYR A 96 8.16 10.33 22.73
CA TYR A 96 9.07 9.28 23.21
C TYR A 96 10.55 9.60 22.90
N PRO A 97 11.12 10.64 23.54
CA PRO A 97 12.48 11.12 23.25
C PRO A 97 13.60 10.12 23.62
N LEU A 98 13.29 9.05 24.38
CA LEU A 98 14.25 8.04 24.85
C LEU A 98 14.30 6.74 24.00
N GLY A 99 13.71 6.75 22.80
CA GLY A 99 14.19 5.85 21.73
C GLY A 99 13.58 4.44 21.66
N GLN A 100 12.32 4.23 22.06
CA GLN A 100 11.58 3.08 21.54
C GLN A 100 10.86 3.48 20.27
N SER A 101 11.48 3.16 19.13
CA SER A 101 10.86 3.38 17.83
C SER A 101 9.63 2.48 17.71
N PRO A 102 8.41 3.02 17.53
CA PRO A 102 7.20 2.22 17.40
C PRO A 102 7.07 1.65 15.98
N LEU A 103 8.18 1.24 15.35
CA LEU A 103 8.22 0.71 13.98
C LEU A 103 7.26 -0.46 13.79
N ILE A 104 7.14 -1.33 14.79
CA ILE A 104 6.22 -2.48 14.78
C ILE A 104 4.77 -1.98 14.74
N VAL A 105 4.41 -1.09 15.67
CA VAL A 105 3.05 -0.50 15.75
C VAL A 105 2.72 0.30 14.48
N ILE A 106 3.68 1.03 13.92
CA ILE A 106 3.52 1.78 12.67
C ILE A 106 3.23 0.83 11.49
N ASN A 107 3.98 -0.27 11.40
CA ASN A 107 3.77 -1.25 10.33
C ASN A 107 2.40 -1.94 10.45
N GLU A 108 1.95 -2.22 11.68
CA GLU A 108 0.62 -2.77 11.96
C GLU A 108 -0.52 -1.80 11.62
N LEU A 109 -0.37 -0.52 11.95
CA LEU A 109 -1.31 0.54 11.57
C LEU A 109 -1.40 0.72 10.05
N ILE A 110 -0.26 0.70 9.35
CA ILE A 110 -0.20 0.80 7.89
C ILE A 110 -0.82 -0.42 7.21
N ALA A 111 -0.69 -1.61 7.81
CA ALA A 111 -1.29 -2.84 7.34
C ALA A 111 -2.83 -2.87 7.54
N GLY A 112 -3.37 -1.98 8.37
CA GLY A 112 -4.78 -2.02 8.77
C GLY A 112 -5.10 -3.21 9.68
N SER A 113 -4.08 -3.81 10.30
CA SER A 113 -4.19 -4.96 11.18
C SER A 113 -4.44 -4.56 12.64
N TYR A 114 -4.27 -3.28 12.96
CA TYR A 114 -4.51 -2.77 14.30
C TYR A 114 -6.01 -2.47 14.46
N PRO A 115 -6.70 -3.05 15.46
CA PRO A 115 -8.06 -2.64 15.76
C PRO A 115 -8.04 -1.15 16.06
N ILE A 116 -8.86 -0.36 15.37
CA ILE A 116 -9.04 1.04 15.71
C ILE A 116 -9.49 1.04 17.17
N PRO A 117 -8.70 1.63 18.10
CA PRO A 117 -9.13 1.68 19.49
C PRO A 117 -10.49 2.39 19.53
N GLU A 118 -11.47 1.81 20.22
CA GLU A 118 -12.85 2.34 20.34
C GLU A 118 -12.87 3.85 20.63
N TYR A 119 -11.89 4.32 21.43
CA TYR A 119 -11.67 5.73 21.73
C TYR A 119 -11.42 6.62 20.49
N VAL A 120 -10.57 6.18 19.55
CA VAL A 120 -10.23 6.93 18.33
C VAL A 120 -11.42 6.95 17.37
N GLN A 121 -12.23 5.88 17.37
CA GLN A 121 -13.43 5.82 16.54
C GLN A 121 -14.49 6.80 17.04
N ASN A 122 -14.70 6.88 18.36
CA ASN A 122 -15.63 7.84 18.97
C ASN A 122 -15.21 9.30 18.70
N GLU A 123 -13.92 9.65 18.83
CA GLU A 123 -13.43 11.01 18.51
C GLU A 123 -13.58 11.34 17.01
N LEU A 124 -13.34 10.39 16.11
CA LEU A 124 -13.52 10.60 14.67
C LEU A 124 -14.98 10.80 14.30
N GLU A 125 -15.90 10.07 14.94
CA GLU A 125 -17.34 10.21 14.75
C GLU A 125 -17.84 11.59 15.24
N GLU A 126 -17.35 12.07 16.38
CA GLU A 126 -17.64 13.44 16.86
C GLU A 126 -17.13 14.51 15.87
N ILE A 127 -15.90 14.40 15.36
CA ILE A 127 -15.34 15.36 14.40
C ILE A 127 -16.10 15.37 13.06
N ILE A 128 -16.60 14.21 12.61
CA ILE A 128 -17.42 14.11 11.40
C ILE A 128 -18.81 14.72 11.63
N TYR A 129 -19.35 14.56 12.83
CA TYR A 129 -20.64 15.13 13.21
C TYR A 129 -20.58 16.67 13.29
N ASP A 130 -19.55 17.21 13.92
CA ASP A 130 -19.32 18.66 14.04
C ASP A 130 -19.11 19.36 12.69
N LYS A 131 -18.60 18.66 11.68
CA LYS A 131 -18.44 19.20 10.31
C LYS A 131 -19.72 19.16 9.47
N LYS A 132 -20.80 18.54 9.96
CA LYS A 132 -22.10 18.47 9.27
C LYS A 132 -23.11 19.52 9.76
N MET A 133 -22.82 20.23 10.85
CA MET A 133 -23.53 21.45 11.26
C MET A 133 -22.89 22.70 10.64
#